data_AF-A0A5A8ULH0-F1
#
_entry.id   AF-A0A5A8ULH0-F1
#
_cell.length_a   1.000
_cell.length_b   1.000
_cell.length_c   1.000
_cell.angle_alpha   90.00
_cell.angle_beta   90.00
_cell.angle_gamma   90.00
#
_symmetry.space_group_name_H-M   'P 1'
#
loop_
_entity.id
_entity.type
_entity.pdbx_description
1 polymer ?
#
loop_
_entity_poly.entity_id
_entity_poly.type
_entity_poly.pdbx_seq_one_letter_code
_entity_poly.pdbx_strand_id
1 'polypeptide(L)'
;MSKIIGIDLGTTNSCVAIMEGKQIKIIENSEGDRTTPSIVAFQKDSEEVLVGQAAKRQAVTNPENTLYAIKRLIGRRFDEKAVQKDIDLVPYKIVKADNGDAWVEVNGKKIAAPEISAKIIGKMKKTAEEYLGQKVTEAVITVPAYFNDSQRQATKDAGKIAGLDVKRIINEPTAAAL
;
A
#
# COMPACT_ATOMS: atom_id res chain seq x y z
N MET A 1 -12.96 8.18 21.38
CA MET A 1 -13.12 7.64 20.01
C MET A 1 -11.78 7.71 19.32
N SER A 2 -11.31 6.62 18.70
CA SER A 2 -10.10 6.64 17.88
C SER A 2 -10.32 7.59 16.69
N LYS A 3 -9.31 8.40 16.31
CA LYS A 3 -9.43 9.27 15.14
C LYS A 3 -9.46 8.42 13.87
N ILE A 4 -10.33 8.79 12.93
CA ILE A 4 -10.32 8.23 11.57
C ILE A 4 -9.21 8.95 10.79
N ILE A 5 -8.30 8.17 10.21
CA ILE A 5 -7.20 8.72 9.37
C ILE A 5 -7.56 8.64 7.89
N GLY A 6 -7.08 9.60 7.10
CA GLY A 6 -7.15 9.56 5.64
C GLY A 6 -5.84 9.05 5.07
N ILE A 7 -5.87 7.99 4.27
CA ILE A 7 -4.70 7.42 3.62
C ILE A 7 -4.85 7.58 2.11
N ASP A 8 -3.94 8.34 1.51
CA ASP A 8 -3.71 8.26 0.08
C ASP A 8 -2.76 7.10 -0.21
N LEU A 9 -3.29 5.98 -0.71
CA LEU A 9 -2.50 4.81 -1.07
C LEU A 9 -2.07 4.91 -2.52
N GLY A 10 -1.10 5.75 -2.88
CA GLY A 10 -0.68 5.89 -4.28
C GLY A 10 0.13 4.71 -4.83
N THR A 11 0.34 4.70 -6.16
CA THR A 11 1.16 3.69 -6.84
C THR A 11 2.65 3.83 -6.53
N THR A 12 3.11 5.07 -6.36
CA THR A 12 4.54 5.41 -6.18
C THR A 12 4.82 5.93 -4.78
N ASN A 13 3.93 6.78 -4.25
CA ASN A 13 4.04 7.35 -2.91
C ASN A 13 2.68 7.26 -2.23
N SER A 14 2.71 7.17 -0.91
CA SER A 14 1.54 7.20 -0.05
C SER A 14 1.65 8.33 0.96
N CYS A 15 0.50 8.86 1.38
CA CYS A 15 0.41 9.97 2.31
C CYS A 15 -0.67 9.65 3.36
N VAL A 16 -0.50 10.17 4.58
CA VAL A 16 -1.48 10.04 5.65
C VAL A 16 -1.80 11.41 6.24
N ALA A 17 -3.09 11.66 6.44
CA ALA A 17 -3.60 12.89 6.99
C ALA A 17 -4.64 12.62 8.09
N ILE A 18 -4.80 13.62 8.96
CA ILE A 18 -5.79 13.64 10.03
C ILE A 18 -6.56 14.96 10.04
N MET A 19 -7.70 14.96 10.72
CA MET A 19 -8.39 16.18 11.12
C MET A 19 -7.91 16.64 12.51
N GLU A 20 -7.47 17.88 12.61
CA GLU A 20 -7.23 18.61 13.86
C GLU A 20 -8.23 19.77 13.95
N GLY A 21 -9.29 19.57 14.74
CA GLY A 21 -10.43 20.48 14.73
C GLY A 21 -11.08 20.54 13.34
N LYS A 22 -10.94 21.69 12.67
CA LYS A 22 -11.45 21.92 11.31
C LYS A 22 -10.36 21.92 10.22
N GLN A 23 -9.10 21.72 10.60
CA GLN A 23 -7.98 21.74 9.66
C GLN A 23 -7.52 20.32 9.33
N ILE A 24 -7.19 20.09 8.06
CA ILE A 24 -6.52 18.88 7.59
C ILE A 24 -5.03 19.06 7.85
N LYS A 25 -4.40 18.04 8.44
CA LYS A 25 -2.94 18.00 8.65
C LYS A 25 -2.36 16.73 8.04
N ILE A 26 -1.38 16.92 7.15
CA ILE A 26 -0.53 15.83 6.63
C ILE A 26 0.52 15.52 7.70
N ILE A 27 0.69 14.23 8.00
CA ILE A 27 1.64 13.79 9.02
C ILE A 27 2.97 13.40 8.36
N GLU A 28 4.06 13.87 8.95
CA GLU A 28 5.42 13.47 8.56
C GLU A 28 5.72 12.06 9.09
N ASN A 29 6.33 11.22 8.26
CA ASN A 29 6.74 9.88 8.67
C ASN A 29 7.99 9.91 9.57
N SER A 30 8.42 8.74 10.03
CA SER A 30 9.63 8.57 10.85
C SER A 30 10.93 9.08 10.19
N GLU A 31 10.91 9.30 8.88
CA GLU A 31 12.03 9.84 8.12
C GLU A 31 11.96 11.36 7.91
N GLY A 32 10.91 12.03 8.42
CA GLY A 32 10.67 13.46 8.26
C GLY A 32 9.99 13.86 6.94
N ASP A 33 9.58 12.89 6.13
CA ASP A 33 8.92 13.13 4.85
C ASP A 33 7.39 13.14 5.00
N ARG A 34 6.71 14.03 4.27
CA ARG A 34 5.23 14.07 4.19
C ARG A 34 4.61 13.00 3.30
N THR A 35 5.44 12.29 2.55
CA THR A 35 5.03 11.17 1.72
C THR A 35 6.00 10.02 1.90
N THR A 36 5.49 8.80 1.88
CA THR A 36 6.29 7.58 1.99
C THR A 36 6.29 6.84 0.66
N PRO A 37 7.45 6.43 0.12
CA PRO A 37 7.47 5.58 -1.07
C PRO A 37 6.63 4.31 -0.88
N SER A 38 5.79 3.99 -1.86
CA SER A 38 4.94 2.80 -1.90
C SER A 38 5.76 1.57 -2.30
N ILE A 39 6.80 1.30 -1.53
CA ILE A 39 7.82 0.29 -1.79
C ILE A 39 7.97 -0.58 -0.54
N VAL A 40 7.99 -1.89 -0.76
CA VAL A 40 8.19 -2.91 0.28
C VAL A 40 9.36 -3.77 -0.15
N ALA A 41 10.31 -4.02 0.74
CA ALA A 41 11.44 -4.92 0.45
C ALA A 41 11.56 -5.99 1.52
N PHE A 42 11.74 -7.23 1.07
CA PHE A 42 12.00 -8.37 1.93
C PHE A 42 13.51 -8.63 1.94
N GLN A 43 14.07 -8.73 3.15
CA GLN A 43 15.46 -9.15 3.31
C GLN A 43 15.61 -10.64 2.97
N LYS A 44 16.73 -11.04 2.38
CA LYS A 44 16.97 -12.43 1.93
C LYS A 44 17.14 -13.39 3.12
N ASP A 45 17.81 -12.93 4.16
CA ASP A 45 18.23 -13.75 5.30
C ASP A 45 17.61 -13.29 6.63
N SER A 46 16.48 -12.57 6.56
CA SER A 46 15.81 -12.03 7.74
C SER A 46 14.29 -11.99 7.52
N GLU A 47 13.54 -12.09 8.61
CA GLU A 47 12.09 -11.82 8.61
C GLU A 47 11.77 -10.33 8.52
N GLU A 48 12.80 -9.47 8.52
CA GLU A 48 12.65 -8.04 8.41
C GLU A 48 12.07 -7.63 7.05
N VAL A 49 11.00 -6.82 7.12
CA VAL A 49 10.35 -6.19 5.98
C VAL A 49 10.54 -4.69 6.06
N LEU A 50 11.25 -4.13 5.08
CA LEU A 50 11.45 -2.70 4.95
C LEU A 50 10.28 -2.08 4.18
N VAL A 51 9.86 -0.87 4.58
CA VAL A 51 8.80 -0.12 3.90
C VAL A 51 9.21 1.33 3.75
N GLY A 52 8.91 1.95 2.60
CA GLY A 52 9.19 3.37 2.37
C GLY A 52 10.63 3.65 1.95
N GLN A 53 11.24 4.68 2.54
CA GLN A 53 12.59 5.10 2.16
C GLN A 53 13.64 4.01 2.40
N ALA A 54 13.51 3.24 3.48
CA ALA A 54 14.41 2.13 3.77
C ALA A 54 14.38 1.07 2.65
N ALA A 55 13.19 0.71 2.16
CA ALA A 55 13.05 -0.18 1.01
C ALA A 55 13.56 0.46 -0.28
N LYS A 56 13.29 1.74 -0.52
CA LYS A 56 13.77 2.46 -1.71
C LYS A 56 15.31 2.45 -1.83
N ARG A 57 16.03 2.66 -0.73
CA ARG A 57 17.50 2.77 -0.71
C ARG A 57 18.21 1.49 -1.19
N GLN A 58 17.63 0.33 -0.94
CA GLN A 58 18.23 -0.97 -1.29
C GLN A 58 17.67 -1.58 -2.58
N ALA A 59 16.78 -0.88 -3.28
CA ALA A 59 16.10 -1.42 -4.47
C ALA A 59 17.06 -1.84 -5.59
N VAL A 60 18.21 -1.15 -5.71
CA VAL A 60 19.22 -1.43 -6.74
C VAL A 60 20.02 -2.70 -6.42
N THR A 61 20.30 -2.98 -5.15
CA THR A 61 21.10 -4.14 -4.71
C THR A 61 20.26 -5.37 -4.39
N ASN A 62 18.94 -5.22 -4.27
CA ASN A 62 17.99 -6.31 -4.00
C ASN A 62 16.74 -6.21 -4.89
N PRO A 63 16.88 -6.19 -6.23
CA PRO A 63 15.79 -5.85 -7.13
C PRO A 63 14.64 -6.88 -7.12
N GLU A 64 14.95 -8.17 -7.03
CA GLU A 64 13.94 -9.26 -7.10
C GLU A 64 13.03 -9.32 -5.87
N ASN A 65 13.52 -8.87 -4.71
CA ASN A 65 12.76 -8.87 -3.44
C ASN A 65 12.27 -7.46 -3.05
N THR A 66 12.40 -6.48 -3.95
CA THR A 66 11.92 -5.11 -3.75
C THR A 66 10.70 -4.85 -4.62
N LEU A 67 9.55 -4.76 -3.96
CA LEU A 67 8.25 -4.62 -4.58
C LEU A 67 7.85 -3.14 -4.62
N TYR A 68 7.49 -2.67 -5.81
CA TYR A 68 7.00 -1.32 -6.05
C TYR A 68 5.87 -1.37 -7.09
N ALA A 69 5.09 -0.29 -7.22
CA ALA A 69 3.96 -0.23 -8.16
C ALA A 69 2.92 -1.37 -8.00
N ILE A 70 2.85 -2.01 -6.83
CA ILE A 70 1.94 -3.13 -6.55
C ILE A 70 0.46 -2.76 -6.71
N LYS A 71 0.13 -1.47 -6.57
CA LYS A 71 -1.20 -0.94 -6.89
C LYS A 71 -1.65 -1.22 -8.34
N ARG A 72 -0.72 -1.52 -9.25
CA ARG A 72 -1.04 -1.96 -10.61
C ARG A 72 -1.57 -3.40 -10.66
N LEU A 73 -1.22 -4.24 -9.69
CA LEU A 73 -1.60 -5.65 -9.62
C LEU A 73 -2.82 -5.90 -8.73
N ILE A 74 -3.11 -4.98 -7.80
CA ILE A 74 -4.20 -5.17 -6.82
C ILE A 74 -5.55 -5.37 -7.53
N GLY A 75 -6.24 -6.46 -7.19
CA GLY A 75 -7.53 -6.85 -7.76
C GLY A 75 -7.51 -7.18 -9.26
N ARG A 76 -6.36 -7.55 -9.82
CA ARG A 76 -6.24 -8.00 -11.21
C ARG A 76 -6.04 -9.50 -11.33
N ARG A 77 -6.48 -10.04 -12.48
CA ARG A 77 -6.19 -11.41 -12.91
C ARG A 77 -4.81 -11.47 -13.53
N PHE A 78 -4.10 -12.58 -13.30
CA PHE A 78 -2.77 -12.78 -13.86
C PHE A 78 -2.75 -12.63 -15.39
N ASP A 79 -3.77 -13.16 -16.07
CA ASP A 79 -3.85 -13.21 -17.53
C ASP A 79 -4.26 -11.86 -18.18
N GLU A 80 -4.51 -10.80 -17.40
CA GLU A 80 -4.84 -9.48 -17.96
C GLU A 80 -3.67 -8.88 -18.74
N LYS A 81 -3.94 -8.28 -19.90
CA LYS A 81 -2.90 -7.62 -20.73
C LYS A 81 -2.05 -6.61 -19.96
N ALA A 82 -2.65 -5.87 -19.03
CA ALA A 82 -1.93 -4.92 -18.19
C ALA A 82 -0.91 -5.61 -17.27
N VAL A 83 -1.29 -6.75 -16.67
CA VAL A 83 -0.40 -7.54 -15.81
C VAL A 83 0.70 -8.20 -16.64
N GLN A 84 0.37 -8.76 -17.79
CA GLN A 84 1.36 -9.37 -18.69
C GLN A 84 2.42 -8.35 -19.13
N LYS A 85 2.02 -7.10 -19.40
CA LYS A 85 2.97 -6.02 -19.68
C LYS A 85 3.84 -5.68 -18.46
N ASP A 86 3.27 -5.65 -17.26
CA ASP A 86 4.03 -5.33 -16.05
C ASP A 86 5.07 -6.42 -15.71
N ILE A 87 4.83 -7.69 -16.07
CA ILE A 87 5.81 -8.80 -15.90
C ILE A 87 7.14 -8.47 -16.58
N ASP A 88 7.11 -7.89 -17.78
CA ASP A 88 8.32 -7.55 -18.54
C ASP A 88 9.02 -6.27 -18.05
N LEU A 89 8.37 -5.50 -17.18
CA LEU A 89 8.82 -4.17 -16.76
C LEU A 89 9.43 -4.14 -15.36
N VAL A 90 9.24 -5.19 -14.56
CA VAL A 90 9.66 -5.22 -13.16
C VAL A 90 10.60 -6.40 -12.90
N PRO A 91 11.59 -6.25 -12.01
CA PRO A 91 12.56 -7.30 -11.72
C PRO A 91 12.02 -8.38 -10.76
N TYR A 92 10.99 -8.06 -9.96
CA TYR A 92 10.39 -9.02 -9.04
C TYR A 92 9.42 -9.94 -9.76
N LYS A 93 9.22 -11.14 -9.22
CA LYS A 93 8.41 -12.17 -9.88
C LYS A 93 6.92 -11.94 -9.63
N ILE A 94 6.16 -11.72 -10.69
CA ILE A 94 4.69 -11.76 -10.69
C ILE A 94 4.25 -13.16 -11.08
N VAL A 95 3.32 -13.76 -10.33
CA VAL A 95 2.89 -15.15 -10.48
C VAL A 95 1.38 -15.27 -10.47
N LYS A 96 0.89 -16.35 -11.10
CA LYS A 96 -0.51 -16.74 -11.04
C LYS A 96 -0.81 -17.44 -9.71
N ALA A 97 -1.76 -16.91 -8.96
CA ALA A 97 -2.34 -17.58 -7.81
C ALA A 97 -3.26 -18.73 -8.25
N ASP A 98 -3.59 -19.63 -7.32
CA ASP A 98 -4.43 -20.81 -7.63
C ASP A 98 -5.84 -20.39 -8.06
N ASN A 99 -6.35 -19.28 -7.53
CA ASN A 99 -7.61 -18.69 -7.96
C ASN A 99 -7.51 -17.93 -9.29
N GLY A 100 -6.29 -17.73 -9.84
CA GLY A 100 -5.97 -17.02 -11.08
C GLY A 100 -5.65 -15.52 -10.94
N ASP A 101 -5.59 -15.00 -9.72
CA ASP A 101 -5.21 -13.60 -9.46
C ASP A 101 -3.71 -13.36 -9.70
N ALA A 102 -3.36 -12.10 -9.96
CA ALA A 102 -1.97 -11.64 -10.06
C ALA A 102 -1.38 -11.46 -8.65
N TRP A 103 -0.46 -12.36 -8.28
CA TRP A 103 0.29 -12.30 -7.02
C TRP A 103 1.76 -12.01 -7.31
N VAL A 104 2.55 -11.83 -6.26
CA VAL A 104 4.01 -11.76 -6.35
C VAL A 104 4.63 -12.95 -5.63
N GLU A 105 5.85 -13.32 -6.00
CA GLU A 105 6.62 -14.34 -5.30
C GLU A 105 7.92 -13.74 -4.80
N VAL A 106 8.18 -13.88 -3.50
CA VAL A 106 9.38 -13.37 -2.83
C VAL A 106 9.93 -14.45 -1.91
N ASN A 107 11.23 -14.74 -2.02
CA ASN A 107 11.88 -15.83 -1.26
C ASN A 107 11.09 -17.16 -1.33
N GLY A 108 10.56 -17.50 -2.51
CA GLY A 108 9.77 -18.72 -2.75
C GLY A 108 8.35 -18.71 -2.16
N LYS A 109 7.92 -17.61 -1.53
CA LYS A 109 6.55 -17.46 -0.99
C LYS A 109 5.70 -16.63 -1.93
N LYS A 110 4.55 -17.16 -2.34
CA LYS A 110 3.53 -16.40 -3.07
C LYS A 110 2.78 -15.49 -2.09
N ILE A 111 2.65 -14.22 -2.41
CA ILE A 111 2.02 -13.20 -1.56
C ILE A 111 1.02 -12.40 -2.40
N ALA A 112 -0.18 -12.19 -1.87
CA ALA A 112 -1.21 -11.43 -2.57
C ALA A 112 -0.89 -9.93 -2.61
N ALA A 113 -1.25 -9.23 -3.69
CA ALA A 113 -1.07 -7.79 -3.81
C ALA A 113 -1.70 -6.96 -2.65
N PRO A 114 -2.87 -7.34 -2.09
CA PRO A 114 -3.41 -6.69 -0.89
C PRO A 114 -2.51 -6.82 0.35
N GLU A 115 -1.83 -7.95 0.54
CA GLU A 115 -0.94 -8.16 1.70
C GLU A 115 0.29 -7.27 1.62
N ILE A 116 0.84 -7.06 0.42
CA ILE A 116 1.94 -6.12 0.21
C ILE A 116 1.47 -4.68 0.44
N SER A 117 0.31 -4.31 -0.11
CA SER A 117 -0.30 -2.99 0.11
C SER A 117 -0.60 -2.75 1.60
N ALA A 118 -0.96 -3.78 2.35
CA ALA A 118 -1.19 -3.71 3.79
C ALA A 118 0.09 -3.35 4.57
N LYS A 119 1.29 -3.71 4.10
CA LYS A 119 2.55 -3.23 4.71
C LYS A 119 2.72 -1.72 4.57
N ILE A 120 2.34 -1.16 3.41
CA ILE A 120 2.37 0.29 3.15
C ILE A 120 1.34 1.00 4.03
N ILE A 121 0.10 0.50 4.04
CA ILE A 121 -0.98 1.02 4.91
C ILE A 121 -0.58 0.91 6.39
N GLY A 122 0.08 -0.18 6.78
CA GLY A 122 0.59 -0.39 8.13
C GLY A 122 1.61 0.66 8.54
N LYS A 123 2.51 1.07 7.63
CA LYS A 123 3.42 2.21 7.89
C LYS A 123 2.64 3.51 8.04
N MET A 124 1.61 3.76 7.23
CA MET A 124 0.77 4.98 7.34
C MET A 124 0.01 5.03 8.66
N LYS A 125 -0.55 3.89 9.09
CA LYS A 125 -1.17 3.73 10.39
C LYS A 125 -0.18 4.02 11.51
N LYS A 126 1.00 3.39 11.49
CA LYS A 126 2.04 3.58 12.52
C LYS A 126 2.47 5.05 12.62
N THR A 127 2.68 5.72 11.47
CA THR A 127 2.99 7.16 11.43
C THR A 127 1.90 8.00 12.11
N ALA A 128 0.62 7.71 11.86
CA ALA A 128 -0.46 8.41 12.54
C ALA A 128 -0.54 8.08 14.04
N GLU A 129 -0.32 6.83 14.43
CA GLU A 129 -0.31 6.40 15.85
C GLU A 129 0.81 7.08 16.65
N GLU A 130 2.01 7.16 16.09
CA GLU A 130 3.17 7.83 16.70
C GLU A 130 2.90 9.33 16.89
N TYR A 131 2.33 9.98 15.88
CA TYR A 131 1.96 11.40 15.98
C TYR A 131 0.83 11.65 17.00
N LEU A 132 -0.17 10.78 17.05
CA LEU A 132 -1.35 10.95 17.92
C LEU A 132 -1.12 10.46 19.36
N GLY A 133 -0.10 9.64 19.61
CA GLY A 133 0.15 9.00 20.91
C GLY A 133 -0.91 7.98 21.31
N GLN A 134 -1.70 7.46 20.36
CA GLN A 134 -2.78 6.49 20.61
C GLN A 134 -3.02 5.58 19.42
N LYS A 135 -3.71 4.44 19.66
CA LYS A 135 -4.07 3.49 18.60
C LYS A 135 -5.05 4.06 17.58
N VAL A 136 -4.81 3.73 16.32
CA VAL A 136 -5.68 4.06 15.18
C VAL A 136 -6.30 2.78 14.66
N THR A 137 -7.63 2.73 14.65
CA THR A 137 -8.37 1.53 14.22
C THR A 137 -9.24 1.76 13.00
N GLU A 138 -9.38 3.00 12.52
CA GLU A 138 -10.33 3.36 11.46
C GLU A 138 -9.68 4.24 10.40
N ALA A 139 -10.02 4.01 9.14
CA ALA A 139 -9.48 4.79 8.04
C ALA A 139 -10.45 5.01 6.87
N VAL A 140 -10.19 6.08 6.12
CA VAL A 140 -10.66 6.30 4.75
C VAL A 140 -9.46 6.08 3.83
N ILE A 141 -9.61 5.27 2.77
CA ILE A 141 -8.51 4.95 1.85
C ILE A 141 -8.90 5.35 0.42
N THR A 142 -7.98 5.98 -0.30
CA THR A 142 -8.18 6.43 -1.68
C THR A 142 -8.00 5.29 -2.69
N VAL A 143 -8.72 5.36 -3.82
CA VAL A 143 -8.51 4.54 -5.01
C VAL A 143 -8.71 5.37 -6.29
N PRO A 144 -8.13 4.99 -7.43
CA PRO A 144 -8.41 5.65 -8.71
C PRO A 144 -9.90 5.57 -9.05
N ALA A 145 -10.45 6.61 -9.66
CA ALA A 145 -11.87 6.64 -10.00
C ALA A 145 -12.29 5.48 -10.92
N TYR A 146 -11.39 5.03 -11.79
CA TYR A 146 -11.60 3.93 -12.73
C TYR A 146 -11.39 2.52 -12.13
N PHE A 147 -11.09 2.39 -10.83
CA PHE A 147 -11.01 1.07 -10.18
C PHE A 147 -12.36 0.37 -10.21
N ASN A 148 -12.35 -0.88 -10.66
CA ASN A 148 -13.52 -1.76 -10.65
C ASN A 148 -13.78 -2.34 -9.24
N ASP A 149 -14.85 -3.12 -9.09
CA ASP A 149 -15.26 -3.68 -7.80
C ASP A 149 -14.21 -4.59 -7.17
N SER A 150 -13.53 -5.43 -7.95
CA SER A 150 -12.47 -6.32 -7.45
C SER A 150 -11.29 -5.51 -6.89
N GLN A 151 -10.86 -4.46 -7.61
CA GLN A 151 -9.75 -3.60 -7.18
C GLN A 151 -10.11 -2.79 -5.93
N ARG A 152 -11.36 -2.31 -5.83
CA ARG A 152 -11.89 -1.63 -4.64
C ARG A 152 -11.94 -2.57 -3.43
N GLN A 153 -12.46 -3.77 -3.61
CA GLN A 153 -12.54 -4.77 -2.55
C GLN A 153 -11.15 -5.20 -2.08
N ALA A 154 -10.23 -5.48 -3.01
CA ALA A 154 -8.85 -5.84 -2.69
C ALA A 154 -8.10 -4.71 -1.94
N THR A 155 -8.37 -3.44 -2.26
CA THR A 155 -7.85 -2.29 -1.49
C THR A 155 -8.45 -2.23 -0.08
N LYS A 156 -9.76 -2.48 0.05
CA LYS A 156 -10.43 -2.57 1.36
C LYS A 156 -9.85 -3.70 2.21
N ASP A 157 -9.58 -4.85 1.60
CA ASP A 157 -8.97 -6.00 2.26
C ASP A 157 -7.54 -5.69 2.73
N ALA A 158 -6.75 -4.96 1.93
CA ALA A 158 -5.43 -4.47 2.35
C ALA A 158 -5.52 -3.61 3.62
N GLY A 159 -6.53 -2.73 3.72
CA GLY A 159 -6.81 -1.96 4.93
C GLY A 159 -7.14 -2.85 6.13
N LYS A 160 -7.98 -3.87 5.93
CA LYS A 160 -8.33 -4.85 6.98
C LYS A 160 -7.12 -5.65 7.44
N ILE A 161 -6.27 -6.11 6.53
CA ILE A 161 -5.02 -6.83 6.84
C ILE A 161 -4.07 -5.94 7.65
N ALA A 162 -4.03 -4.63 7.37
CA ALA A 162 -3.28 -3.65 8.17
C ALA A 162 -3.90 -3.34 9.55
N GLY A 163 -5.02 -3.97 9.89
CA GLY A 163 -5.72 -3.77 11.16
C GLY A 163 -6.46 -2.44 11.23
N LEU A 164 -7.06 -2.01 10.11
CA LEU A 164 -7.96 -0.86 10.02
C LEU A 164 -9.36 -1.29 9.60
N ASP A 165 -10.37 -0.75 10.28
CA ASP A 165 -11.74 -0.73 9.79
C ASP A 165 -11.88 0.36 8.73
N VAL A 166 -12.02 -0.08 7.47
CA VAL A 166 -12.09 0.83 6.32
C VAL A 166 -13.52 1.37 6.20
N LYS A 167 -13.74 2.55 6.78
CA LYS A 167 -15.06 3.22 6.81
C LYS A 167 -15.52 3.64 5.43
N ARG A 168 -14.59 4.00 4.55
CA ARG A 168 -14.90 4.42 3.18
C ARG A 168 -13.70 4.21 2.25
N ILE A 169 -14.00 3.73 1.05
CA ILE A 169 -13.13 3.85 -0.10
C ILE A 169 -13.58 5.08 -0.89
N ILE A 170 -12.69 6.04 -1.10
CA ILE A 170 -13.00 7.30 -1.80
C ILE A 170 -12.21 7.38 -3.11
N ASN A 171 -12.80 7.98 -4.13
CA ASN A 171 -12.09 8.22 -5.39
C ASN A 171 -11.04 9.32 -5.18
N GLU A 172 -9.81 9.11 -5.63
CA GLU A 172 -8.72 10.08 -5.61
C GLU A 172 -9.12 11.48 -6.11
N PRO A 173 -9.74 11.67 -7.30
CA PRO A 173 -10.13 13.01 -7.73
C PRO A 173 -11.23 13.63 -6.87
N THR A 174 -12.08 12.82 -6.24
CA THR A 174 -13.09 13.33 -5.29
C THR A 174 -12.42 13.79 -4.00
N ALA A 175 -11.45 13.05 -3.48
CA ALA A 175 -10.69 13.44 -2.30
C ALA A 175 -9.88 14.72 -2.54
N ALA A 176 -9.34 14.91 -3.75
CA ALA A 176 -8.61 16.13 -4.12
C ALA A 176 -9.52 17.36 -4.30
N ALA A 177 -10.80 17.15 -4.59
CA ALA A 177 -11.78 18.24 -4.74
C ALA A 177 -12.38 18.71 -3.40
N LEU A 178 -12.24 17.93 -2.34
CA LEU A 178 -12.64 18.25 -0.96
C LEU A 178 -11.56 19.08 -0.25
#